data_AF-A0A5J5GBU4-F1
#
_entry.id   AF-A0A5J5GBU4-F1
#
_cell.length_a   1.000
_cell.length_b   1.000
_cell.length_c   1.000
_cell.angle_alpha   90.00
_cell.angle_beta   90.00
_cell.angle_gamma   90.00
#
_symmetry.space_group_name_H-M   'P 1'
#
loop_
_entity.id
_entity.type
_entity.pdbx_description
1 polymer ?
#
loop_
_entity_poly.entity_id
_entity_poly.type
_entity_poly.pdbx_seq_one_letter_code
_entity_poly.pdbx_strand_id
1 'polypeptide(L)'
;MNPYREFVASISATEFETYCLEILNAYAEAESLKDFSILHNQKVQTNDAEYQIDIIAEFVALSVGFKVIVECKRYTRPVEREKIIVLADKVRTLGAHKGILISTSGFQSGATEYAKKHGIALLQIFNKEVMHIQASSNPQLDSKFIEFIKQSPKFYAYQWSTMLEDFPDKRIFPSETMLLEIKKKIVEG
;
A
#
# COMPACT_ATOMS: atom_id res chain seq x y z
N MET A 1 -14.60 0.17 17.42
CA MET A 1 -13.13 -0.05 17.47
C MET A 1 -12.75 -0.81 16.21
N ASN A 2 -11.87 -0.27 15.38
CA ASN A 2 -11.45 -0.94 14.14
C ASN A 2 -10.35 -1.98 14.45
N PRO A 3 -10.61 -3.30 14.30
CA PRO A 3 -9.64 -4.35 14.63
C PRO A 3 -8.43 -4.38 13.69
N TYR A 4 -8.53 -3.81 12.48
CA TYR A 4 -7.45 -3.83 11.50
C TYR A 4 -6.22 -3.03 11.93
N ARG A 5 -6.42 -2.11 12.89
CA ARG A 5 -5.33 -1.34 13.49
C ARG A 5 -4.28 -2.22 14.17
N GLU A 6 -4.72 -3.33 14.74
CA GLU A 6 -3.89 -4.24 15.53
C GLU A 6 -3.22 -5.35 14.69
N PHE A 7 -3.59 -5.51 13.42
CA PHE A 7 -2.95 -6.50 12.56
C PHE A 7 -1.54 -6.08 12.18
N VAL A 8 -0.63 -7.05 12.23
CA VAL A 8 0.77 -6.91 11.81
C VAL A 8 1.11 -8.01 10.80
N ALA A 9 1.58 -7.62 9.62
CA ALA A 9 2.09 -8.57 8.63
C ALA A 9 3.41 -9.20 9.10
N SER A 10 3.53 -10.52 8.96
CA SER A 10 4.75 -11.25 9.28
C SER A 10 5.68 -11.27 8.06
N ILE A 11 6.26 -10.11 7.77
CA ILE A 11 7.09 -9.87 6.59
C ILE A 11 8.52 -9.50 6.99
N SER A 12 9.52 -10.09 6.32
CA SER A 12 10.93 -9.74 6.53
C SER A 12 11.24 -8.33 6.01
N ALA A 13 12.37 -7.75 6.40
CA ALA A 13 12.76 -6.42 5.92
C ALA A 13 12.93 -6.38 4.40
N THR A 14 13.61 -7.38 3.83
CA THR A 14 13.83 -7.49 2.39
C THR A 14 12.52 -7.72 1.62
N GLU A 15 11.66 -8.63 2.09
CA GLU A 15 10.34 -8.81 1.46
C GLU A 15 9.50 -7.53 1.55
N PHE A 16 9.58 -6.79 2.66
CA PHE A 16 8.84 -5.54 2.82
C PHE A 16 9.25 -4.49 1.80
N GLU A 17 10.54 -4.30 1.57
CA GLU A 17 11.03 -3.37 0.54
C GLU A 17 10.55 -3.78 -0.86
N THR A 18 10.62 -5.07 -1.20
CA THR A 18 10.10 -5.59 -2.47
C THR A 18 8.60 -5.34 -2.62
N TYR A 19 7.81 -5.65 -1.59
CA TYR A 19 6.36 -5.47 -1.64
C TYR A 19 5.95 -4.00 -1.76
N CYS A 20 6.69 -3.07 -1.16
CA CYS A 20 6.40 -1.65 -1.32
C CYS A 20 6.52 -1.21 -2.79
N LEU A 21 7.51 -1.73 -3.53
CA LEU A 21 7.66 -1.51 -4.96
C LEU A 21 6.53 -2.16 -5.77
N GLU A 22 6.18 -3.42 -5.46
CA GLU A 22 5.11 -4.15 -6.15
C GLU A 22 3.75 -3.48 -5.97
N ILE A 23 3.45 -2.94 -4.78
CA ILE A 23 2.22 -2.19 -4.51
C ILE A 23 2.12 -0.95 -5.39
N LEU A 24 3.22 -0.21 -5.58
CA LEU A 24 3.23 0.98 -6.45
C LEU A 24 3.10 0.61 -7.93
N ASN A 25 3.74 -0.49 -8.36
CA ASN A 25 3.53 -1.03 -9.71
C ASN A 25 2.08 -1.47 -9.91
N ALA A 26 1.43 -2.07 -8.91
CA ALA A 26 0.02 -2.45 -8.99
C ALA A 26 -0.91 -1.24 -9.12
N TYR A 27 -0.62 -0.11 -8.47
CA TYR A 27 -1.31 1.16 -8.74
C TYR A 27 -1.11 1.60 -10.18
N ALA A 28 0.14 1.63 -10.64
CA ALA A 28 0.49 2.11 -11.97
C ALA A 28 -0.20 1.31 -13.07
N GLU A 29 -0.23 -0.01 -12.92
CA GLU A 29 -0.96 -0.91 -13.81
C GLU A 29 -2.47 -0.65 -13.79
N ALA A 30 -3.07 -0.65 -12.59
CA ALA A 30 -4.52 -0.50 -12.43
C ALA A 30 -5.04 0.85 -12.96
N GLU A 31 -4.22 1.90 -12.88
CA GLU A 31 -4.56 3.24 -13.36
C GLU A 31 -3.99 3.55 -14.75
N SER A 32 -3.27 2.59 -15.37
CA SER A 32 -2.61 2.75 -16.66
C SER A 32 -1.74 4.02 -16.73
N LEU A 33 -0.96 4.26 -15.68
CA LEU A 33 -0.15 5.47 -15.53
C LEU A 33 0.91 5.54 -16.63
N LYS A 34 0.93 6.68 -17.35
CA LYS A 34 1.92 6.93 -18.41
C LYS A 34 3.25 7.35 -17.81
N ASP A 35 4.34 6.91 -18.44
CA ASP A 35 5.72 7.24 -18.06
C ASP A 35 6.00 7.01 -16.56
N PHE A 36 5.40 5.95 -16.00
CA PHE A 36 5.56 5.61 -14.60
C PHE A 36 6.99 5.13 -14.32
N SER A 37 7.61 5.71 -13.30
CA SER A 37 8.95 5.33 -12.83
C SER A 37 9.02 5.37 -11.31
N ILE A 38 9.93 4.57 -10.76
CA ILE A 38 10.19 4.49 -9.33
C ILE A 38 11.70 4.68 -9.08
N LEU A 39 12.04 5.58 -8.15
CA LEU A 39 13.38 5.76 -7.60
C LEU A 39 13.37 5.35 -6.13
N HIS A 40 14.25 4.42 -5.75
CA HIS A 40 14.32 3.85 -4.41
C HIS A 40 15.47 4.46 -3.59
N ASN A 41 15.27 4.63 -2.28
CA ASN A 41 16.28 5.06 -1.31
C ASN A 41 17.00 6.36 -1.71
N GLN A 42 16.23 7.41 -1.97
CA GLN A 42 16.73 8.67 -2.52
C GLN A 42 17.06 9.69 -1.43
N LYS A 43 18.16 10.40 -1.63
CA LYS A 43 18.53 11.60 -0.86
C LYS A 43 18.23 12.83 -1.68
N VAL A 44 17.32 13.67 -1.20
CA VAL A 44 16.89 14.89 -1.87
C VAL A 44 17.41 16.10 -1.10
N GLN A 45 18.25 16.90 -1.75
CA GLN A 45 18.80 18.12 -1.19
C GLN A 45 17.85 19.29 -1.43
N THR A 46 17.59 20.07 -0.38
CA THR A 46 16.90 21.36 -0.45
C THR A 46 17.85 22.44 0.07
N ASN A 47 17.46 23.71 -0.05
CA ASN A 47 18.28 24.82 0.46
C ASN A 47 18.51 24.74 1.97
N ASP A 48 17.60 24.11 2.72
CA ASP A 48 17.60 24.12 4.17
C ASP A 48 18.02 22.77 4.80
N ALA A 49 17.83 21.64 4.10
CA ALA A 49 18.14 20.30 4.62
C ALA A 49 18.23 19.20 3.54
N GLU A 50 18.85 18.07 3.91
CA GLU A 50 18.78 16.79 3.17
C GLU A 50 17.60 15.96 3.68
N TYR A 51 16.79 15.44 2.76
CA TYR A 51 15.67 14.54 3.06
C TYR A 51 15.94 13.14 2.50
N GLN A 52 15.91 12.14 3.38
CA GLN A 52 15.85 10.74 2.98
C GLN A 52 14.41 10.38 2.62
N ILE A 53 14.21 9.81 1.43
CA ILE A 53 12.90 9.37 0.91
C ILE A 53 13.02 7.91 0.48
N ASP A 54 12.16 7.06 1.03
CA ASP A 54 12.20 5.62 0.76
C ASP A 54 11.89 5.35 -0.72
N ILE A 55 10.84 5.98 -1.26
CA ILE A 55 10.47 5.85 -2.67
C ILE A 55 9.97 7.17 -3.24
N ILE A 56 10.40 7.51 -4.45
CA ILE A 56 9.81 8.56 -5.28
C ILE A 56 9.20 7.89 -6.49
N ALA A 57 7.91 8.10 -6.72
CA ALA A 57 7.20 7.67 -7.92
C ALA A 57 6.84 8.89 -8.77
N GLU A 58 7.15 8.82 -10.06
CA GLU A 58 6.84 9.87 -11.02
C GLU A 58 6.06 9.28 -12.20
N PHE A 59 5.07 10.04 -12.69
CA PHE A 59 4.23 9.64 -13.82
C PHE A 59 3.55 10.84 -14.47
N VAL A 60 2.88 10.62 -15.59
CA VAL A 60 2.08 11.62 -16.30
C VAL A 60 0.59 11.29 -16.20
N ALA A 61 -0.19 12.27 -15.76
CA ALA A 61 -1.65 12.24 -15.80
C ALA A 61 -2.16 13.59 -16.34
N LEU A 62 -3.20 13.57 -17.18
CA LEU A 62 -3.71 14.78 -17.85
C LEU A 62 -2.62 15.58 -18.61
N SER A 63 -1.62 14.88 -19.15
CA SER A 63 -0.43 15.46 -19.79
C SER A 63 0.43 16.36 -18.88
N VAL A 64 0.31 16.19 -17.56
CA VAL A 64 1.10 16.90 -16.54
C VAL A 64 1.89 15.89 -15.71
N GLY A 65 3.12 16.25 -15.34
CA GLY A 65 3.98 15.42 -14.50
C GLY A 65 3.57 15.47 -13.03
N PHE A 66 3.45 14.30 -12.41
CA PHE A 66 3.16 14.13 -11.00
C PHE A 66 4.36 13.49 -10.30
N LYS A 67 4.61 13.97 -9.09
CA LYS A 67 5.62 13.44 -8.16
C LYS A 67 4.95 13.00 -6.89
N VAL A 68 5.14 11.74 -6.53
CA VAL A 68 4.62 11.13 -5.31
C VAL A 68 5.80 10.67 -4.48
N ILE A 69 5.83 11.04 -3.21
CA ILE A 69 6.82 10.51 -2.26
C ILE A 69 6.16 9.47 -1.35
N VAL A 70 6.89 8.42 -1.06
CA VAL A 70 6.41 7.29 -0.27
C VAL A 70 7.35 7.01 0.87
N GLU A 71 6.77 6.78 2.05
CA GLU A 71 7.47 6.32 3.24
C GLU A 71 7.01 4.93 3.61
N CYS A 72 7.96 4.05 3.90
CA CYS A 72 7.72 2.65 4.21
C CYS A 72 8.04 2.44 5.70
N LYS A 73 7.07 1.93 6.47
CA LYS A 73 7.18 1.74 7.92
C LYS A 73 6.88 0.31 8.33
N ARG A 74 7.94 -0.48 8.49
CA ARG A 74 7.88 -1.87 9.00
C ARG A 74 7.77 -1.89 10.53
N TYR A 75 6.57 -1.66 11.04
CA TYR A 75 6.27 -1.58 12.47
C TYR A 75 5.44 -2.77 12.97
N THR A 76 5.46 -2.95 14.29
CA THR A 76 4.69 -3.96 15.02
C THR A 76 3.60 -3.35 15.90
N ARG A 77 3.44 -2.02 15.85
CA ARG A 77 2.42 -1.26 16.59
C ARG A 77 1.79 -0.24 15.66
N PRO A 78 0.53 0.16 15.89
CA PRO A 78 -0.14 1.12 15.04
C PRO A 78 0.70 2.38 14.81
N VAL A 79 0.83 2.79 13.54
CA VAL A 79 1.60 3.97 13.15
C VAL A 79 0.98 5.21 13.77
N GLU A 80 1.83 6.00 14.43
CA GLU A 80 1.43 7.20 15.14
C GLU A 80 1.25 8.39 14.20
N ARG A 81 0.42 9.34 14.63
CA ARG A 81 0.12 10.57 13.88
C ARG A 81 1.37 11.35 13.48
N GLU A 82 2.41 11.36 14.33
CA GLU A 82 3.68 12.04 14.07
C GLU A 82 4.29 11.64 12.72
N LYS A 83 4.25 10.35 12.37
CA LYS A 83 4.84 9.87 11.10
C LYS A 83 4.10 10.41 9.89
N ILE A 84 2.78 10.62 10.01
CA ILE A 84 1.97 11.22 8.94
C ILE A 84 2.26 12.71 8.82
N ILE A 85 2.45 13.41 9.96
CA ILE A 85 2.83 14.83 9.98
C ILE A 85 4.16 15.04 9.28
N VAL A 86 5.17 14.21 9.61
CA VAL A 86 6.50 14.27 8.98
C VAL A 86 6.40 14.04 7.47
N LEU A 87 5.64 13.05 7.02
CA LEU A 87 5.44 12.83 5.59
C LEU A 87 4.73 14.02 4.91
N ALA A 88 3.68 14.58 5.53
CA ALA A 88 2.98 15.73 4.99
C ALA A 88 3.89 16.96 4.86
N ASP A 89 4.79 17.17 5.83
CA ASP A 89 5.82 18.20 5.76
C ASP A 89 6.79 17.96 4.60
N LYS A 90 7.29 16.73 4.45
CA LYS A 90 8.15 16.34 3.30
C LYS A 90 7.46 16.58 1.96
N VAL A 91 6.16 16.26 1.84
CA VAL A 91 5.40 16.49 0.60
C VAL A 91 5.42 17.97 0.24
N ARG A 92 5.13 18.84 1.21
CA ARG A 92 5.15 20.30 1.03
C ARG A 92 6.54 20.81 0.67
N THR A 93 7.56 20.42 1.45
CA THR A 93 8.92 20.94 1.32
C THR A 93 9.58 20.51 0.01
N LEU A 94 9.30 19.29 -0.47
CA LEU A 94 9.89 18.76 -1.70
C LEU A 94 9.06 19.07 -2.96
N GLY A 95 7.97 19.83 -2.83
CA GLY A 95 7.06 20.13 -3.93
C GLY A 95 6.45 18.86 -4.55
N ALA A 96 6.25 17.81 -3.74
CA ALA A 96 5.55 16.62 -4.18
C ALA A 96 4.03 16.88 -4.20
N HIS A 97 3.32 16.16 -5.07
CA HIS A 97 1.89 16.33 -5.27
C HIS A 97 1.07 15.41 -4.35
N LYS A 98 1.67 14.31 -3.88
CA LYS A 98 1.03 13.34 -3.00
C LYS A 98 2.07 12.67 -2.10
N GLY A 99 1.64 12.34 -0.89
CA GLY A 99 2.36 11.44 0.02
C GLY A 99 1.61 10.12 0.17
N ILE A 100 2.33 9.01 0.18
CA ILE A 100 1.82 7.68 0.51
C ILE A 100 2.63 7.12 1.70
N LEU A 101 1.96 6.56 2.71
CA LEU A 101 2.63 5.80 3.75
C LEU A 101 2.20 4.34 3.68
N ILE A 102 3.16 3.44 3.48
CA ILE A 102 2.96 2.00 3.46
C ILE A 102 3.46 1.41 4.78
N SER A 103 2.64 0.63 5.47
CA SER A 103 3.03 -0.01 6.73
C SER A 103 2.66 -1.48 6.82
N THR A 104 3.43 -2.23 7.61
CA THR A 104 3.12 -3.62 7.99
C THR A 104 2.13 -3.72 9.14
N SER A 105 1.88 -2.61 9.84
CA SER A 105 0.90 -2.51 10.93
C SER A 105 -0.19 -1.52 10.55
N GLY A 106 -1.26 -1.48 11.34
CA GLY A 106 -2.30 -0.48 11.15
C GLY A 106 -1.88 0.92 11.58
N PHE A 107 -2.85 1.82 11.67
CA PHE A 107 -2.65 3.23 12.01
C PHE A 107 -3.40 3.58 13.29
N GLN A 108 -2.97 4.58 14.06
CA GLN A 108 -3.78 5.16 15.13
C GLN A 108 -4.93 6.00 14.56
N SER A 109 -5.99 6.24 15.34
CA SER A 109 -7.13 7.06 14.89
C SER A 109 -6.76 8.50 14.56
N GLY A 110 -5.93 9.12 15.40
CA GLY A 110 -5.41 10.46 15.11
C GLY A 110 -4.52 10.51 13.86
N ALA A 111 -3.95 9.38 13.45
CA ALA A 111 -3.13 9.27 12.24
C ALA A 111 -3.99 9.17 10.97
N THR A 112 -5.03 8.33 10.98
CA THR A 112 -5.98 8.21 9.85
C THR A 112 -6.74 9.51 9.62
N GLU A 113 -7.20 10.16 10.70
CA GLU A 113 -7.86 11.46 10.63
C GLU A 113 -6.96 12.54 10.02
N TYR A 114 -5.71 12.63 10.48
CA TYR A 114 -4.75 13.60 9.95
C TYR A 114 -4.42 13.32 8.48
N ALA A 115 -4.19 12.05 8.11
CA ALA A 115 -3.89 11.68 6.73
C ALA A 115 -5.00 12.11 5.77
N LYS A 116 -6.27 11.85 6.13
CA LYS A 116 -7.45 12.26 5.37
C LYS A 116 -7.49 13.78 5.19
N LYS A 117 -7.32 14.55 6.27
CA LYS A 117 -7.36 16.02 6.25
C LYS A 117 -6.23 16.63 5.40
N HIS A 118 -5.05 16.01 5.39
CA HIS A 118 -3.86 16.53 4.73
C HIS A 118 -3.55 15.83 3.40
N GLY A 119 -4.47 15.02 2.88
CA GLY A 119 -4.34 14.40 1.57
C GLY A 119 -3.22 13.37 1.50
N ILE A 120 -2.88 12.68 2.58
CA ILE A 120 -1.90 11.58 2.60
C ILE A 120 -2.63 10.24 2.45
N ALA A 121 -2.18 9.38 1.54
CA ALA A 121 -2.73 8.03 1.42
C ALA A 121 -2.04 7.08 2.41
N LEU A 122 -2.81 6.21 3.04
CA LEU A 122 -2.31 5.21 3.98
C LEU A 122 -2.59 3.81 3.44
N LEU A 123 -1.57 2.97 3.39
CA LEU A 123 -1.67 1.58 2.96
C LEU A 123 -1.16 0.66 4.07
N GLN A 124 -1.88 -0.44 4.29
CA GLN A 124 -1.46 -1.49 5.19
C GLN A 124 -1.29 -2.81 4.45
N ILE A 125 -0.20 -3.50 4.76
CA ILE A 125 0.09 -4.85 4.29
C ILE A 125 -0.48 -5.86 5.30
N PHE A 126 -1.10 -6.91 4.80
CA PHE A 126 -1.69 -8.02 5.57
C PHE A 126 -1.15 -9.36 5.05
N ASN A 127 -1.03 -10.34 5.95
CA ASN A 127 -0.88 -11.73 5.52
C ASN A 127 -2.16 -12.19 4.80
N LYS A 128 -2.06 -13.01 3.76
CA LYS A 128 -3.21 -13.49 2.99
C LYS A 128 -4.28 -14.17 3.84
N GLU A 129 -3.88 -14.86 4.91
CA GLU A 129 -4.77 -15.60 5.80
C GLU A 129 -5.79 -14.66 6.46
N VAL A 130 -5.38 -13.43 6.80
CA VAL A 130 -6.27 -12.41 7.38
C VAL A 130 -7.38 -12.04 6.40
N MET A 131 -7.07 -11.98 5.10
CA MET A 131 -8.02 -11.59 4.07
C MET A 131 -8.99 -12.72 3.68
N HIS A 132 -8.54 -13.98 3.72
CA HIS A 132 -9.35 -15.12 3.30
C HIS A 132 -10.36 -15.60 4.37
N ILE A 133 -10.12 -15.31 5.65
CA ILE A 133 -11.10 -15.61 6.72
C ILE A 133 -12.42 -14.84 6.52
N GLN A 134 -12.35 -13.62 5.98
CA GLN A 134 -13.52 -12.74 5.82
C GLN A 134 -14.48 -13.16 4.71
N ALA A 135 -14.00 -13.92 3.72
CA ALA A 135 -14.78 -14.36 2.57
C ALA A 135 -15.56 -15.67 2.83
N SER A 136 -15.45 -16.27 4.01
CA SER A 136 -15.93 -17.63 4.30
C SER A 136 -17.04 -17.69 5.35
N SER A 137 -18.24 -17.20 5.01
CA SER A 137 -19.45 -17.50 5.79
C SER A 137 -20.09 -18.85 5.41
N ASN A 138 -19.69 -19.47 4.29
CA ASN A 138 -19.99 -20.88 3.98
C ASN A 138 -19.11 -21.40 2.82
N PRO A 139 -17.94 -22.00 3.07
CA PRO A 139 -17.16 -22.59 2.00
C PRO A 139 -17.62 -24.04 1.77
N GLN A 140 -18.32 -24.30 0.68
CA GLN A 140 -17.97 -25.53 -0.04
C GLN A 140 -16.53 -25.30 -0.50
N LEU A 141 -15.59 -25.86 0.27
CA LEU A 141 -14.16 -25.73 0.06
C LEU A 141 -13.81 -26.54 -1.21
N ASP A 142 -14.12 -25.98 -2.38
CA ASP A 142 -13.81 -26.59 -3.67
C ASP A 142 -12.29 -26.64 -3.84
N SER A 143 -11.78 -27.71 -4.44
CA SER A 143 -10.34 -27.94 -4.64
C SER A 143 -9.68 -26.78 -5.39
N LYS A 144 -10.40 -26.16 -6.32
CA LYS A 144 -9.97 -24.96 -7.04
C LYS A 144 -9.78 -23.74 -6.14
N PHE A 145 -10.59 -23.57 -5.11
CA PHE A 145 -10.44 -22.48 -4.15
C PHE A 145 -9.21 -22.67 -3.26
N ILE A 146 -8.95 -23.90 -2.83
CA ILE A 146 -7.72 -24.25 -2.09
C ILE A 146 -6.50 -23.95 -2.97
N GLU A 147 -6.53 -24.35 -4.23
CA GLU A 147 -5.43 -24.11 -5.17
C GLU A 147 -5.23 -22.62 -5.43
N PHE A 148 -6.31 -21.85 -5.54
CA PHE A 148 -6.24 -20.39 -5.63
C PHE A 148 -5.55 -19.75 -4.43
N ILE A 149 -5.89 -20.16 -3.20
CA ILE A 149 -5.23 -19.65 -1.99
C ILE A 149 -3.75 -20.04 -1.96
N LYS A 150 -3.39 -21.25 -2.43
CA LYS A 150 -1.99 -21.70 -2.50
C LYS A 150 -1.17 -20.86 -3.48
N GLN A 151 -1.72 -20.58 -4.66
CA GLN A 151 -1.04 -19.80 -5.70
C GLN A 151 -1.11 -18.27 -5.48
N SER A 152 -1.99 -17.81 -4.58
CA SER A 152 -2.10 -16.39 -4.23
C SER A 152 -0.86 -15.86 -3.50
N PRO A 153 -0.48 -14.59 -3.73
CA PRO A 153 0.63 -13.95 -3.04
C PRO A 153 0.50 -14.02 -1.52
N LYS A 154 1.66 -14.05 -0.84
CA LYS A 154 1.71 -14.17 0.62
C LYS A 154 1.08 -12.96 1.32
N PHE A 155 1.18 -11.78 0.72
CA PHE A 155 0.66 -10.54 1.31
C PHE A 155 -0.30 -9.82 0.38
N TYR A 156 -1.17 -9.05 1.02
CA TYR A 156 -2.14 -8.17 0.39
C TYR A 156 -1.93 -6.76 0.91
N ALA A 157 -2.20 -5.74 0.10
CA ALA A 157 -2.16 -4.35 0.53
C ALA A 157 -3.50 -3.68 0.27
N TYR A 158 -3.99 -2.97 1.28
CA TYR A 158 -5.22 -2.20 1.20
C TYR A 158 -4.96 -0.75 1.53
N GLN A 159 -5.54 0.14 0.73
CA GLN A 159 -5.61 1.56 1.02
C GLN A 159 -6.74 1.81 2.02
N TRP A 160 -6.46 2.67 2.99
CA TRP A 160 -7.41 3.11 4.00
C TRP A 160 -8.25 4.30 3.51
N SER A 161 -9.50 4.35 3.98
CA SER A 161 -10.38 5.51 3.89
C SER A 161 -10.67 6.00 2.48
N THR A 162 -10.87 5.07 1.54
CA THR A 162 -11.25 5.43 0.16
C THR A 162 -12.75 5.69 0.05
N MET A 163 -13.57 4.74 0.51
CA MET A 163 -15.03 4.79 0.55
C MET A 163 -15.54 4.69 1.99
N LEU A 164 -14.89 3.89 2.83
CA LEU A 164 -15.23 3.66 4.23
C LEU A 164 -14.32 4.44 5.16
N GLU A 165 -14.88 5.33 5.97
CA GLU A 165 -14.09 6.08 6.94
C GLU A 165 -13.39 5.14 7.92
N ASP A 166 -12.09 5.42 8.10
CA ASP A 166 -11.29 4.75 9.10
C ASP A 166 -11.18 3.23 8.90
N PHE A 167 -11.15 2.77 7.65
CA PHE A 167 -11.07 1.35 7.33
C PHE A 167 -10.19 1.06 6.11
N PRO A 168 -9.43 -0.06 6.07
CA PRO A 168 -8.78 -0.54 4.85
C PRO A 168 -9.81 -1.18 3.92
N ASP A 169 -10.15 -0.50 2.81
CA ASP A 169 -11.34 -0.85 2.03
C ASP A 169 -11.09 -1.01 0.52
N LYS A 170 -9.96 -0.51 0.01
CA LYS A 170 -9.58 -0.70 -1.40
C LYS A 170 -8.33 -1.58 -1.50
N ARG A 171 -8.48 -2.79 -2.05
CA ARG A 171 -7.33 -3.65 -2.37
C ARG A 171 -6.50 -3.01 -3.48
N ILE A 172 -5.21 -2.89 -3.26
CA ILE A 172 -4.23 -2.43 -4.25
C ILE A 172 -3.40 -3.60 -4.73
N PHE A 173 -2.93 -4.42 -3.79
CA PHE A 173 -2.14 -5.61 -4.09
C PHE A 173 -2.81 -6.84 -3.45
N PRO A 174 -2.86 -7.99 -4.13
CA PRO A 174 -2.54 -8.21 -5.54
C PRO A 174 -3.45 -7.41 -6.49
N SER A 175 -2.93 -7.05 -7.68
CA SER A 175 -3.72 -6.38 -8.71
C SER A 175 -4.83 -7.30 -9.24
N GLU A 176 -5.86 -6.72 -9.86
CA GLU A 176 -6.94 -7.51 -10.45
C GLU A 176 -6.41 -8.42 -11.57
N THR A 177 -5.52 -7.91 -12.42
CA THR A 177 -4.82 -8.69 -13.45
C THR A 177 -4.11 -9.91 -12.85
N MET A 178 -3.32 -9.72 -11.79
CA MET A 178 -2.62 -10.81 -11.12
C MET A 178 -3.58 -11.90 -10.64
N LEU A 179 -4.72 -11.52 -10.05
CA LEU A 179 -5.71 -12.48 -9.57
C LEU A 179 -6.42 -13.20 -10.73
N LEU A 180 -6.68 -12.52 -11.84
CA LEU A 180 -7.25 -13.11 -13.05
C LEU A 180 -6.30 -14.13 -13.67
N GLU A 181 -5.00 -13.83 -13.73
CA GLU A 181 -3.98 -14.75 -14.22
C GLU A 181 -3.88 -16.01 -13.39
N ILE A 182 -3.91 -15.88 -12.05
CA ILE A 182 -3.93 -17.05 -11.15
C ILE A 182 -5.18 -17.89 -11.39
N LYS A 183 -6.37 -17.26 -11.46
CA LYS A 183 -7.62 -17.98 -11.75
C LYS A 183 -7.58 -18.70 -13.10
N LYS A 184 -7.05 -18.05 -14.14
CA LYS A 184 -6.92 -18.61 -15.47
C LYS A 184 -6.04 -19.87 -15.46
N LYS A 185 -4.86 -19.80 -14.82
CA LYS A 185 -3.96 -20.96 -14.66
C LYS A 185 -4.62 -22.15 -13.97
N ILE A 186 -5.50 -21.91 -12.99
CA ILE A 186 -6.21 -22.98 -12.24
C ILE A 186 -7.36 -23.58 -13.03
N VAL A 187 -7.98 -22.82 -13.94
CA VAL A 187 -9.07 -23.33 -14.78
C VAL A 187 -8.54 -24.09 -15.99
N GLU A 188 -7.39 -23.68 -16.51
CA GLU A 188 -6.75 -24.25 -17.71
C GLU A 188 -5.82 -25.44 -17.40
N GLY A 189 -5.36 -25.60 -16.16
CA GLY A 189 -4.56 -26.73 -15.68
C GLY A 189 -5.40 -27.82 -15.02
#